data_AF-A0A1I7YQG0-F1
#
_entry.id   AF-A0A1I7YQG0-F1
#
_cell.length_a   1.000
_cell.length_b   1.000
_cell.length_c   1.000
_cell.angle_alpha   90.00
_cell.angle_beta   90.00
_cell.angle_gamma   90.00
#
_symmetry.space_group_name_H-M   'P 1'
#
loop_
_entity.id
_entity.type
_entity.pdbx_description
1 polymer ?
#
loop_
_entity_poly.entity_id
_entity_poly.type
_entity_poly.pdbx_seq_one_letter_code
_entity_poly.pdbx_strand_id
1 'polypeptide(L)'
;MDHLLYDLVEEVVSYLPRADVETIAKVAGRSPALENWSIASEDQLDRRVALKVCVHLQDFERRYDDSSDEEEERIPRIRLSVQKLLSDGSWGEWDFKNWRYAWIQIIDISASVIDYLGTMDAPEKTFKESDIDQVLRLVSLPVDRSPRSKLSLGYDCNNECDCFCDSFTDMEDLFWEIIENTQKEFASLYVYNSYDHNIDGFGSFVADSIEREAFLDYLSYNGQRFSLRNICVAIAPWFGKTRGRPLKVAFTQDDPKTADVELFIDTWLKSDGTFEEKELNECFTVNEKYKTVTLGDSSSRYLVHPTKRSSLLIGFTNCLLQHVPLEFQWIDSVIDEWKEGCGFNAWRRWVNFFFSFKEAEDWDKLLEKYGPAVDGGNRLPIAHLTGATFLEVTKSDDWFEIEVKYEYYTKRRLASLISRWKKGNGETLVNGLTKMYVEIAKDLSVTPQHSHPLGKTRCLIVQQYIHCGRALVRISILPIDPEEVEDWHLELLFGSLQV
;
A
#
# COMPACT_ATOMS: atom_id res chain seq x y z
N MET A 1 30.61 -27.19 5.19
CA MET A 1 30.48 -25.74 4.94
C MET A 1 31.84 -25.06 4.98
N ASP A 2 32.66 -25.41 5.96
CA ASP A 2 33.97 -24.80 6.28
C ASP A 2 35.06 -24.98 5.20
N HIS A 3 34.88 -25.93 4.28
CA HIS A 3 35.84 -26.24 3.21
C HIS A 3 35.32 -25.90 1.81
N LEU A 4 34.20 -25.17 1.71
CA LEU A 4 33.71 -24.74 0.40
C LEU A 4 34.63 -23.64 -0.16
N LEU A 5 34.95 -23.75 -1.45
CA LEU A 5 35.70 -22.74 -2.18
C LEU A 5 34.89 -21.43 -2.22
N TYR A 6 35.59 -20.30 -2.22
CA TYR A 6 34.98 -18.97 -2.24
C TYR A 6 33.94 -18.83 -3.35
N ASP A 7 34.26 -19.25 -4.58
CA ASP A 7 33.35 -19.10 -5.72
C ASP A 7 32.02 -19.83 -5.52
N LEU A 8 32.04 -21.03 -4.93
CA LEU A 8 30.82 -21.78 -4.63
C LEU A 8 30.02 -21.14 -3.50
N VAL A 9 30.72 -20.60 -2.49
CA VAL A 9 30.06 -19.86 -1.40
C VAL A 9 29.42 -18.58 -1.92
N GLU A 10 30.13 -17.84 -2.77
CA GLU A 10 29.64 -16.62 -3.40
C GLU A 10 28.43 -16.89 -4.29
N GLU A 11 28.47 -17.94 -5.11
CA GLU A 11 27.33 -18.39 -5.91
C GLU A 11 26.12 -18.68 -5.01
N VAL A 12 26.30 -19.47 -3.95
CA VAL A 12 25.21 -19.77 -3.00
C VAL A 12 24.66 -18.48 -2.37
N VAL A 13 25.52 -17.61 -1.86
CA VAL A 13 25.13 -16.36 -1.20
C VAL A 13 24.43 -15.40 -2.18
N SER A 14 24.82 -15.42 -3.46
CA SER A 14 24.23 -14.57 -4.49
C SER A 14 22.73 -14.85 -4.73
N TYR A 15 22.25 -16.05 -4.40
CA TYR A 15 20.84 -16.44 -4.47
C TYR A 15 20.07 -16.21 -3.16
N LEU A 16 20.76 -15.84 -2.06
CA LEU A 16 20.12 -15.74 -0.75
C LEU A 16 19.52 -14.34 -0.48
N PRO A 17 18.31 -14.27 0.09
CA PRO A 17 17.70 -13.02 0.53
C PRO A 17 18.62 -12.20 1.43
N ARG A 18 18.51 -10.87 1.37
CA ARG A 18 19.43 -9.98 2.10
C ARG A 18 19.50 -10.29 3.60
N ALA A 19 18.36 -10.56 4.24
CA ALA A 19 18.29 -10.90 5.66
C ALA A 19 19.03 -12.21 6.02
N ASP A 20 19.01 -13.19 5.11
CA ASP A 20 19.74 -14.44 5.29
C ASP A 20 21.24 -14.21 5.12
N VAL A 21 21.63 -13.38 4.14
CA VAL A 21 23.03 -12.96 3.95
C VAL A 21 23.55 -12.17 5.16
N GLU A 22 22.78 -11.25 5.72
CA GLU A 22 23.11 -10.52 6.96
C GLU A 22 23.30 -11.48 8.14
N THR A 23 22.43 -12.48 8.24
CA THR A 23 22.54 -13.52 9.28
C THR A 23 23.81 -14.36 9.08
N ILE A 24 24.11 -14.75 7.83
CA ILE A 24 25.33 -15.46 7.48
C ILE A 24 26.57 -14.63 7.81
N ALA A 25 26.65 -13.37 7.38
CA ALA A 25 27.78 -12.48 7.67
C ALA A 25 28.02 -12.37 9.18
N LYS A 26 26.95 -12.13 9.94
CA LYS A 26 27.02 -12.02 11.41
C LYS A 26 27.49 -13.30 12.10
N VAL A 27 27.04 -14.46 11.63
CA VAL A 27 27.39 -15.76 12.22
C VAL A 27 28.79 -16.20 11.78
N ALA A 28 29.10 -16.11 10.49
CA ALA A 28 30.38 -16.48 9.90
C ALA A 28 31.52 -15.59 10.39
N GLY A 29 31.30 -14.28 10.57
CA GLY A 29 32.30 -13.36 11.10
C GLY A 29 32.75 -13.65 12.54
N ARG A 30 32.06 -14.55 13.25
CA ARG A 30 32.46 -15.04 14.59
C ARG A 30 33.27 -16.33 14.55
N SER A 31 33.43 -16.95 13.38
CA SER A 31 34.08 -18.25 13.21
C SER A 31 35.16 -18.18 12.14
N PRO A 32 36.45 -18.31 12.49
CA PRO A 32 37.53 -18.38 11.51
C PRO A 32 37.38 -19.54 10.52
N ALA A 33 36.67 -20.61 10.89
CA ALA A 33 36.40 -21.74 10.01
C ALA A 33 35.42 -21.42 8.86
N LEU A 34 34.73 -20.28 8.93
CA LEU A 34 33.75 -19.81 7.94
C LEU A 34 34.22 -18.54 7.23
N GLU A 35 35.53 -18.32 7.11
CA GLU A 35 36.12 -17.12 6.50
C GLU A 35 35.55 -16.82 5.11
N ASN A 36 35.49 -17.81 4.21
CA ASN A 36 34.91 -17.62 2.87
C ASN A 36 33.44 -17.18 2.90
N TRP A 37 32.67 -17.68 3.88
CA TRP A 37 31.27 -17.26 4.07
C TRP A 37 31.17 -15.83 4.57
N SER A 38 32.04 -15.42 5.51
CA SER A 38 32.09 -14.04 5.98
C SER A 38 32.43 -13.10 4.82
N ILE A 39 33.51 -13.39 4.07
CA ILE A 39 33.96 -12.54 2.97
C ILE A 39 32.89 -12.45 1.88
N ALA A 40 32.33 -13.58 1.42
CA ALA A 40 31.35 -13.58 0.35
C ALA A 40 30.04 -12.87 0.75
N SER A 41 29.59 -13.05 1.99
CA SER A 41 28.38 -12.38 2.50
C SER A 41 28.58 -10.88 2.71
N GLU A 42 29.72 -10.45 3.25
CA GLU A 42 30.08 -9.03 3.34
C GLU A 42 30.20 -8.39 1.95
N ASP A 43 30.89 -9.04 1.02
CA ASP A 43 31.05 -8.55 -0.35
C ASP A 43 29.69 -8.42 -1.07
N GLN A 44 28.79 -9.39 -0.88
CA GLN A 44 27.43 -9.33 -1.39
C GLN A 44 26.62 -8.21 -0.71
N LEU A 45 26.71 -8.02 0.60
CA LEU A 45 25.97 -6.94 1.29
C LEU A 45 26.44 -5.55 0.88
N ASP A 46 27.74 -5.39 0.64
CA ASP A 46 28.38 -4.13 0.27
C ASP A 46 28.12 -3.76 -1.20
N ARG A 47 28.09 -4.75 -2.09
CA ARG A 47 27.99 -4.53 -3.54
C ARG A 47 26.62 -4.78 -4.14
N ARG A 48 25.66 -5.34 -3.37
CA ARG A 48 24.30 -5.61 -3.87
C ARG A 48 23.62 -4.34 -4.35
N VAL A 49 23.12 -4.39 -5.58
CA VAL A 49 22.38 -3.31 -6.23
C VAL A 49 20.94 -3.74 -6.47
N ALA A 50 20.00 -2.90 -6.03
CA ALA A 50 18.59 -3.07 -6.35
C ALA A 50 18.32 -2.49 -7.74
N LEU A 51 17.64 -3.26 -8.58
CA LEU A 51 17.31 -2.91 -9.95
C LEU A 51 15.81 -2.59 -10.09
N LYS A 52 15.54 -1.66 -11.00
CA LYS A 52 14.26 -1.44 -11.63
C LYS A 52 14.38 -1.84 -13.10
N VAL A 53 13.65 -2.88 -13.48
CA VAL A 53 13.65 -3.46 -14.83
C VAL A 53 12.31 -3.17 -15.47
N CYS A 54 12.31 -2.46 -16.60
CA CYS A 54 11.11 -2.18 -17.36
C CYS A 54 11.26 -2.79 -18.76
N VAL A 55 10.35 -3.69 -19.11
CA VAL A 55 10.28 -4.38 -20.39
C VAL A 55 8.99 -3.98 -21.07
N HIS A 56 9.08 -3.47 -22.30
CA HIS A 56 7.93 -3.14 -23.12
C HIS A 56 8.03 -3.89 -24.45
N LEU A 57 7.01 -4.69 -24.72
CA LEU A 57 6.81 -5.36 -26.00
C LEU A 57 5.86 -4.52 -26.83
N GLN A 58 6.32 -4.18 -28.03
CA GLN A 58 5.56 -3.36 -28.97
C GLN A 58 5.29 -4.14 -30.24
N ASP A 59 4.02 -4.31 -30.59
CA ASP A 59 3.65 -4.83 -31.90
C ASP A 59 3.88 -3.75 -32.99
N PHE A 60 3.86 -4.16 -34.26
CA PHE A 60 4.04 -3.23 -35.37
C PHE A 60 2.76 -2.50 -35.68
N GLU A 61 2.85 -1.16 -35.68
CA GLU A 61 1.81 -0.34 -36.26
C GLU A 61 1.74 -0.62 -37.78
N ARG A 62 0.69 -1.31 -38.22
CA ARG A 62 0.43 -1.54 -39.64
C ARG A 62 0.04 -0.21 -40.27
N ARG A 63 0.99 0.43 -40.95
CA ARG A 63 0.65 1.55 -41.85
C ARG A 63 -0.22 0.99 -42.97
N TYR A 64 -1.50 1.36 -42.97
CA TYR A 64 -2.49 0.96 -43.97
C TYR A 64 -2.24 1.57 -45.37
N ASP A 65 -1.19 2.37 -45.55
CA ASP A 65 -1.02 3.23 -46.72
C ASP A 65 -0.19 2.66 -47.88
N ASP A 66 0.48 1.52 -47.74
CA ASP A 66 1.35 0.99 -48.81
C ASP A 66 0.87 -0.34 -49.35
N SER A 67 0.43 -0.30 -50.61
CA SER A 67 0.01 -1.42 -51.45
C SER A 67 1.17 -2.32 -51.92
N SER A 68 2.26 -2.40 -51.16
CA SER A 68 3.38 -3.28 -51.45
C SER A 68 3.16 -4.64 -50.81
N ASP A 69 2.96 -5.66 -51.65
CA ASP A 69 2.76 -7.07 -51.29
C ASP A 69 3.99 -7.75 -50.62
N GLU A 70 4.92 -6.98 -50.03
CA GLU A 70 6.09 -7.52 -49.33
C GLU A 70 5.75 -7.69 -47.84
N GLU A 71 5.28 -8.90 -47.49
CA GLU A 71 5.18 -9.39 -46.13
C GLU A 71 6.59 -9.59 -45.55
N GLU A 72 7.27 -8.52 -45.17
CA GLU A 72 8.46 -8.64 -44.32
C GLU A 72 8.03 -9.27 -42.98
N GLU A 73 8.73 -10.33 -42.54
CA GLU A 73 8.51 -10.94 -41.21
C GLU A 73 8.62 -9.87 -40.12
N ARG A 74 7.52 -9.61 -39.44
CA ARG A 74 7.40 -8.55 -38.43
C ARG A 74 7.63 -9.15 -37.04
N ILE A 75 8.85 -9.04 -36.53
CA ILE A 75 9.25 -9.52 -35.18
C ILE A 75 8.99 -8.45 -34.09
N PRO A 76 8.13 -8.69 -33.09
CA PRO A 76 7.78 -7.68 -32.07
C PRO A 76 9.01 -6.94 -31.50
N ARG A 77 8.89 -5.62 -31.31
CA ARG A 77 10.00 -4.82 -30.79
C ARG A 77 10.07 -4.96 -29.29
N ILE A 78 11.27 -5.23 -28.78
CA ILE A 78 11.53 -5.39 -27.36
C ILE A 78 12.29 -4.17 -26.87
N ARG A 79 11.67 -3.36 -26.03
CA ARG A 79 12.30 -2.21 -25.40
C ARG A 79 12.58 -2.48 -23.94
N LEU A 80 13.81 -2.20 -23.54
CA LEU A 80 14.31 -2.46 -22.21
C LEU A 80 14.86 -1.18 -21.59
N SER A 81 14.48 -0.92 -20.34
CA SER A 81 15.08 0.10 -19.49
C SER A 81 15.50 -0.55 -18.17
N VAL A 82 16.78 -0.46 -17.82
CA VAL A 82 17.29 -0.97 -16.54
C VAL A 82 17.97 0.14 -15.75
N GLN A 83 17.48 0.35 -14.54
CA GLN A 83 17.99 1.35 -13.62
C GLN A 83 18.44 0.69 -12.32
N LYS A 84 19.47 1.23 -11.68
CA LYS A 84 19.93 0.84 -10.35
C LYS A 84 19.56 1.89 -9.32
N LEU A 85 19.23 1.45 -8.11
CA LEU A 85 19.01 2.33 -6.98
C LEU A 85 20.36 2.84 -6.47
N LEU A 86 20.54 4.16 -6.44
CA LEU A 86 21.73 4.84 -5.93
C LEU A 86 21.61 5.06 -4.41
N SER A 87 22.74 5.39 -3.78
CA SER A 87 22.80 5.60 -2.32
C SER A 87 21.98 6.79 -1.82
N ASP A 88 21.69 7.77 -2.69
CA ASP A 88 20.81 8.90 -2.39
C ASP A 88 19.32 8.57 -2.56
N GLY A 89 19.00 7.32 -2.90
CA GLY A 89 17.63 6.83 -3.15
C GLY A 89 17.11 7.13 -4.56
N SER A 90 17.90 7.78 -5.42
CA SER A 90 17.52 8.04 -6.81
C SER A 90 17.79 6.83 -7.72
N TRP A 91 17.16 6.80 -8.90
CA TRP A 91 17.36 5.77 -9.91
C TRP A 91 18.31 6.27 -11.00
N GLY A 92 19.41 5.56 -11.22
CA GLY A 92 20.37 5.83 -12.29
C GLY A 92 20.41 4.71 -13.32
N GLU A 93 20.83 4.99 -14.55
CA GLU A 93 21.03 3.95 -15.57
C GLU A 93 22.04 2.90 -15.10
N TRP A 94 21.74 1.62 -15.35
CA TRP A 94 22.65 0.52 -15.06
C TRP A 94 23.44 0.11 -16.31
N ASP A 95 24.74 -0.13 -16.15
CA ASP A 95 25.66 -0.44 -17.25
C ASP A 95 25.81 -1.95 -17.50
N PHE A 96 24.88 -2.77 -16.99
CA PHE A 96 24.88 -4.23 -17.09
C PHE A 96 26.13 -4.94 -16.54
N LYS A 97 26.94 -4.24 -15.74
CA LYS A 97 28.09 -4.82 -15.05
C LYS A 97 27.68 -5.30 -13.67
N ASN A 98 28.49 -6.21 -13.12
CA ASN A 98 28.33 -6.68 -11.75
C ASN A 98 26.98 -7.41 -11.53
N TRP A 99 26.51 -8.14 -12.54
CA TRP A 99 25.24 -8.88 -12.54
C TRP A 99 25.07 -9.83 -11.35
N ARG A 100 26.17 -10.40 -10.84
CA ARG A 100 26.17 -11.27 -9.65
C ARG A 100 25.71 -10.58 -8.35
N TYR A 101 25.65 -9.26 -8.34
CA TYR A 101 25.16 -8.47 -7.21
C TYR A 101 23.80 -7.81 -7.51
N ALA A 102 23.23 -8.05 -8.69
CA ALA A 102 22.01 -7.41 -9.13
C ALA A 102 20.78 -8.17 -8.63
N TRP A 103 19.86 -7.44 -8.00
CA TRP A 103 18.62 -7.96 -7.45
C TRP A 103 17.45 -7.12 -7.93
N ILE A 104 16.39 -7.74 -8.43
CA ILE A 104 15.20 -7.04 -8.89
C ILE A 104 14.43 -6.53 -7.68
N GLN A 105 14.26 -5.22 -7.59
CA GLN A 105 13.31 -4.64 -6.64
C GLN A 105 12.00 -4.30 -7.35
N ILE A 106 12.07 -3.69 -8.54
CA ILE A 106 10.87 -3.36 -9.31
C ILE A 106 11.01 -3.97 -10.69
N ILE A 107 9.97 -4.65 -11.14
CA ILE A 107 9.85 -5.09 -12.52
C ILE A 107 8.50 -4.68 -13.08
N ASP A 108 8.53 -4.15 -14.30
CA ASP A 108 7.36 -3.70 -15.04
C ASP A 108 7.44 -4.30 -16.44
N ILE A 109 6.55 -5.25 -16.76
CA ILE A 109 6.49 -5.92 -18.05
C ILE A 109 5.18 -5.52 -18.69
N SER A 110 5.25 -4.83 -19.82
CA SER A 110 4.07 -4.48 -20.60
C SER A 110 4.14 -4.97 -22.03
N ALA A 111 2.99 -5.26 -22.63
CA ALA A 111 2.84 -5.46 -24.06
C ALA A 111 1.71 -4.57 -24.59
N SER A 112 1.93 -3.90 -25.71
CA SER A 112 0.89 -3.11 -26.38
C SER A 112 1.13 -2.99 -27.88
N VAL A 113 0.06 -2.76 -28.64
CA VAL A 113 0.12 -2.43 -30.07
C VAL A 113 0.64 -1.00 -30.29
N ILE A 114 0.35 -0.09 -29.35
CA ILE A 114 0.73 1.31 -29.45
C ILE A 114 2.05 1.51 -28.73
N ASP A 115 2.94 2.29 -29.34
CA ASP A 115 4.20 2.75 -28.73
C ASP A 115 3.96 3.80 -27.64
N TYR A 116 3.18 3.46 -26.62
CA TYR A 116 2.86 4.35 -25.52
C TYR A 116 3.53 3.89 -24.24
N LEU A 117 4.73 4.42 -24.00
CA LEU A 117 5.50 4.18 -22.77
C LEU A 117 5.00 5.00 -21.57
N GLY A 118 3.95 5.82 -21.72
CA GLY A 118 3.48 6.74 -20.68
C GLY A 118 2.83 6.07 -19.47
N THR A 119 2.48 4.78 -19.56
CA THR A 119 2.01 3.97 -18.43
C THR A 119 3.15 3.31 -17.65
N MET A 120 4.37 3.27 -18.21
CA MET A 120 5.51 2.60 -17.60
C MET A 120 6.14 3.46 -16.51
N ASP A 121 6.66 2.83 -15.45
CA ASP A 121 7.28 3.56 -14.35
C ASP A 121 8.61 4.26 -14.75
N ALA A 122 9.24 3.89 -15.88
CA ALA A 122 10.53 4.43 -16.33
C ALA A 122 10.38 5.59 -17.35
N PRO A 123 11.28 6.59 -17.35
CA PRO A 123 11.26 7.66 -18.34
C PRO A 123 11.46 7.13 -19.76
N GLU A 124 10.65 7.56 -20.72
CA GLU A 124 10.70 7.12 -22.12
C GLU A 124 12.13 7.11 -22.72
N LYS A 125 12.91 8.16 -22.43
CA LYS A 125 14.30 8.30 -22.91
C LYS A 125 15.29 7.23 -22.44
N THR A 126 14.95 6.42 -21.44
CA THR A 126 15.83 5.37 -20.91
C THR A 126 15.62 4.02 -21.57
N PHE A 127 14.54 3.86 -22.34
CA PHE A 127 14.28 2.64 -23.10
C PHE A 127 15.23 2.53 -24.30
N LYS A 128 15.76 1.32 -24.49
CA LYS A 128 16.61 0.94 -25.61
C LYS A 128 16.06 -0.33 -26.25
N GLU A 129 16.22 -0.46 -27.55
CA GLU A 129 15.95 -1.74 -28.23
C GLU A 129 16.87 -2.83 -27.64
N SER A 130 16.31 -4.02 -27.46
CA SER A 130 16.95 -5.18 -26.84
C SER A 130 16.56 -6.45 -27.60
N ASP A 131 17.32 -7.50 -27.40
CA ASP A 131 16.93 -8.86 -27.78
C ASP A 131 16.28 -9.60 -26.58
N ILE A 132 15.63 -10.73 -26.88
CA ILE A 132 14.93 -11.56 -25.90
C ILE A 132 15.90 -12.22 -24.91
N ASP A 133 17.09 -12.66 -25.34
CA ASP A 133 18.06 -13.32 -24.46
C ASP A 133 18.50 -12.39 -23.33
N GLN A 134 18.75 -11.12 -23.65
CA GLN A 134 19.06 -10.09 -22.67
C GLN A 134 17.90 -9.89 -21.67
N VAL A 135 16.66 -9.86 -22.15
CA VAL A 135 15.48 -9.72 -21.29
C VAL A 135 15.30 -10.92 -20.38
N LEU A 136 15.32 -12.15 -20.92
CA LEU A 136 15.17 -13.38 -20.14
C LEU A 136 16.23 -13.50 -19.05
N ARG A 137 17.46 -13.09 -19.35
CA ARG A 137 18.54 -13.04 -18.36
C ARG A 137 18.28 -12.04 -17.22
N LEU A 138 17.60 -10.93 -17.49
CA LEU A 138 17.34 -9.89 -16.50
C LEU A 138 16.14 -10.22 -15.62
N VAL A 139 15.05 -10.71 -16.20
CA VAL A 139 13.82 -11.04 -15.46
C VAL A 139 13.98 -12.27 -14.57
N SER A 140 14.97 -13.12 -14.88
CA SER A 140 15.35 -14.28 -14.06
C SER A 140 16.27 -13.97 -12.89
N LEU A 141 16.75 -12.71 -12.74
CA LEU A 141 17.59 -12.30 -11.61
C LEU A 141 16.83 -12.45 -10.27
N PRO A 142 17.55 -12.68 -9.15
CA PRO A 142 16.92 -12.79 -7.83
C PRO A 142 16.11 -11.55 -7.43
N VAL A 143 15.03 -11.73 -6.67
CA VAL A 143 14.15 -10.64 -6.22
C VAL A 143 14.51 -10.19 -4.82
N ASP A 144 14.62 -8.88 -4.61
CA ASP A 144 14.72 -8.27 -3.29
C ASP A 144 13.43 -8.55 -2.50
N ARG A 145 13.47 -9.47 -1.53
CA ARG A 145 12.30 -9.82 -0.69
C ARG A 145 11.91 -8.73 0.33
N SER A 146 12.15 -7.47 -0.01
CA SER A 146 11.73 -6.33 0.80
C SER A 146 10.25 -6.00 0.55
N PRO A 147 9.55 -5.35 1.49
CA PRO A 147 8.18 -4.88 1.26
C PRO A 147 8.03 -3.86 0.11
N ARG A 148 9.15 -3.42 -0.47
CA ARG A 148 9.19 -2.48 -1.60
C ARG A 148 9.21 -3.20 -2.94
N SER A 149 9.34 -4.52 -2.96
CA SER A 149 9.43 -5.23 -4.22
C SER A 149 8.09 -5.29 -4.93
N LYS A 150 8.13 -5.01 -6.22
CA LYS A 150 6.94 -4.81 -7.05
C LYS A 150 7.12 -5.51 -8.39
N LEU A 151 6.12 -6.31 -8.76
CA LEU A 151 5.92 -6.83 -10.11
C LEU A 151 4.67 -6.18 -10.69
N SER A 152 4.84 -5.49 -11.81
CA SER A 152 3.76 -4.93 -12.63
C SER A 152 3.72 -5.67 -13.96
N LEU A 153 2.52 -6.14 -14.32
CA LEU A 153 2.23 -6.79 -15.58
C LEU A 153 1.14 -6.00 -16.28
N GLY A 154 1.38 -5.62 -17.53
CA GLY A 154 0.43 -4.88 -18.37
C GLY A 154 0.26 -5.56 -19.73
N TYR A 155 -0.97 -5.83 -20.15
CA TYR A 155 -1.25 -6.26 -21.51
C TYR A 155 -2.38 -5.40 -22.05
N ASP A 156 -2.06 -4.55 -23.03
CA ASP A 156 -2.96 -3.56 -23.61
C ASP A 156 -2.99 -3.70 -25.14
N CYS A 157 -3.79 -4.66 -25.60
CA CYS A 157 -4.10 -4.84 -27.01
C CYS A 157 -5.50 -4.28 -27.26
N ASN A 158 -5.58 -2.99 -27.60
CA ASN A 158 -6.83 -2.33 -27.94
C ASN A 158 -7.46 -2.99 -29.18
N ASN A 159 -8.51 -3.78 -28.94
CA ASN A 159 -9.19 -4.59 -29.94
C ASN A 159 -10.22 -3.78 -30.78
N GLU A 160 -10.20 -2.45 -30.73
CA GLU A 160 -11.15 -1.61 -31.49
C GLU A 160 -10.93 -1.71 -33.02
N CYS A 161 -9.84 -2.33 -33.47
CA CYS A 161 -9.74 -2.80 -34.84
C CYS A 161 -10.30 -4.22 -34.94
N ASP A 162 -11.50 -4.37 -35.52
CA ASP A 162 -12.12 -5.65 -35.97
C ASP A 162 -11.26 -6.43 -37.01
N CYS A 163 -9.99 -6.05 -37.17
CA CYS A 163 -9.05 -6.70 -38.06
C CYS A 163 -8.44 -7.89 -37.32
N PHE A 164 -9.04 -9.07 -37.54
CA PHE A 164 -8.48 -10.38 -37.18
C PHE A 164 -7.04 -10.51 -37.71
N CYS A 165 -6.05 -10.15 -36.90
CA CYS A 165 -4.64 -10.30 -37.24
C CYS A 165 -4.09 -11.53 -36.52
N ASP A 166 -3.68 -12.55 -37.27
CA ASP A 166 -2.98 -13.72 -36.73
C ASP A 166 -1.62 -13.35 -36.06
N SER A 167 -1.14 -12.11 -36.24
CA SER A 167 0.13 -11.59 -35.71
C SER A 167 0.17 -11.36 -34.19
N PHE A 168 -0.98 -11.35 -33.51
CA PHE A 168 -1.00 -11.20 -32.05
C PHE A 168 -0.30 -12.36 -31.32
N THR A 169 -0.26 -13.53 -31.96
CA THR A 169 0.30 -14.76 -31.37
C THR A 169 1.78 -14.59 -30.99
N ASP A 170 2.60 -13.97 -31.85
CA ASP A 170 4.04 -13.88 -31.61
C ASP A 170 4.38 -12.95 -30.42
N MET A 171 3.70 -11.81 -30.30
CA MET A 171 3.88 -10.90 -29.16
C MET A 171 3.37 -11.51 -27.87
N GLU A 172 2.23 -12.21 -27.92
CA GLU A 172 1.65 -12.88 -26.78
C GLU A 172 2.57 -14.01 -26.28
N ASP A 173 3.09 -14.85 -27.18
CA ASP A 173 4.04 -15.91 -26.86
C ASP A 173 5.30 -15.35 -26.20
N LEU A 174 5.85 -14.27 -26.75
CA LEU A 174 7.01 -13.58 -26.20
C LEU A 174 6.75 -12.98 -24.81
N PHE A 175 5.56 -12.39 -24.62
CA PHE A 175 5.14 -11.84 -23.34
C PHE A 175 5.04 -12.92 -22.27
N TRP A 176 4.43 -14.07 -22.61
CA TRP A 176 4.36 -15.20 -21.70
C TRP A 176 5.72 -15.82 -21.43
N GLU A 177 6.60 -15.94 -22.43
CA GLU A 177 7.96 -16.42 -22.24
C GLU A 177 8.72 -15.58 -21.21
N ILE A 178 8.59 -14.24 -21.27
CA ILE A 178 9.19 -13.33 -20.30
C ILE A 178 8.58 -13.51 -18.91
N ILE A 179 7.25 -13.60 -18.81
CA ILE A 179 6.55 -13.79 -17.53
C ILE A 179 6.93 -15.13 -16.88
N GLU A 180 6.99 -16.22 -17.64
CA GLU A 180 7.32 -17.55 -17.13
C GLU A 180 8.75 -17.62 -16.57
N ASN A 181 9.67 -16.85 -17.14
CA ASN A 181 11.05 -16.70 -16.67
C ASN A 181 11.20 -15.67 -15.55
N THR A 182 10.16 -14.89 -15.24
CA THR A 182 10.18 -13.91 -14.16
C THR A 182 10.00 -14.59 -12.81
N GLN A 183 10.85 -14.22 -11.85
CA GLN A 183 10.70 -14.66 -10.47
C GLN A 183 9.34 -14.22 -9.90
N LYS A 184 8.81 -14.94 -8.91
CA LYS A 184 7.46 -14.65 -8.36
C LYS A 184 7.48 -13.95 -7.00
N GLU A 185 8.70 -13.74 -6.46
CA GLU A 185 9.03 -13.39 -5.06
C GLU A 185 8.77 -11.95 -4.62
N PHE A 186 7.71 -11.34 -5.16
CA PHE A 186 7.41 -9.94 -5.01
C PHE A 186 6.41 -9.67 -3.88
N ALA A 187 6.67 -8.63 -3.09
CA ALA A 187 5.76 -8.20 -2.03
C ALA A 187 4.48 -7.56 -2.58
N SER A 188 4.56 -6.93 -3.75
CA SER A 188 3.41 -6.32 -4.42
C SER A 188 3.29 -6.81 -5.86
N LEU A 189 2.09 -7.26 -6.24
CA LEU A 189 1.76 -7.70 -7.59
C LEU A 189 0.65 -6.83 -8.18
N TYR A 190 0.92 -6.21 -9.32
CA TYR A 190 -0.05 -5.43 -10.08
C TYR A 190 -0.22 -6.10 -11.44
N VAL A 191 -1.45 -6.44 -11.78
CA VAL A 191 -1.79 -7.02 -13.09
C VAL A 191 -2.84 -6.14 -13.73
N TYR A 192 -2.56 -5.70 -14.95
CA TYR A 192 -3.43 -4.91 -15.79
C TYR A 192 -3.60 -5.67 -17.10
N ASN A 193 -4.75 -6.30 -17.29
CA ASN A 193 -5.13 -7.02 -18.49
C ASN A 193 -6.39 -6.37 -19.07
N SER A 194 -6.18 -5.42 -19.98
CA SER A 194 -7.27 -4.80 -20.71
C SER A 194 -7.57 -5.64 -21.97
N TYR A 195 -8.85 -5.93 -22.22
CA TYR A 195 -9.38 -6.47 -23.50
C TYR A 195 -9.39 -7.99 -23.74
N ASP A 196 -9.64 -8.84 -22.72
CA ASP A 196 -10.14 -10.23 -22.89
C ASP A 196 -9.17 -11.22 -23.54
N HIS A 197 -7.95 -10.82 -23.83
CA HIS A 197 -6.95 -11.70 -24.40
C HIS A 197 -6.39 -12.63 -23.32
N ASN A 198 -6.40 -13.94 -23.62
CA ASN A 198 -5.86 -15.03 -22.80
C ASN A 198 -6.13 -14.91 -21.29
N ILE A 199 -7.43 -14.84 -20.98
CA ILE A 199 -7.98 -14.66 -19.64
C ILE A 199 -7.47 -15.74 -18.67
N ASP A 200 -7.16 -16.94 -19.15
CA ASP A 200 -6.75 -18.06 -18.29
C ASP A 200 -5.27 -18.01 -17.88
N GLY A 201 -4.38 -17.44 -18.72
CA GLY A 201 -2.94 -17.35 -18.45
C GLY A 201 -2.63 -16.50 -17.22
N PHE A 202 -3.18 -15.29 -17.16
CA PHE A 202 -2.93 -14.35 -16.04
C PHE A 202 -3.48 -14.89 -14.72
N GLY A 203 -4.70 -15.42 -14.73
CA GLY A 203 -5.31 -16.00 -13.54
C GLY A 203 -4.46 -17.14 -12.97
N SER A 204 -3.90 -17.98 -13.85
CA SER A 204 -3.03 -19.10 -13.48
C SER A 204 -1.67 -18.63 -12.94
N PHE A 205 -1.04 -17.64 -13.58
CA PHE A 205 0.21 -17.05 -13.10
C PHE A 205 0.06 -16.39 -11.71
N VAL A 206 -1.00 -15.61 -11.52
CA VAL A 206 -1.30 -14.96 -10.23
C VAL A 206 -1.58 -16.02 -9.17
N ALA A 207 -2.38 -17.04 -9.48
CA ALA A 207 -2.66 -18.14 -8.58
C ALA A 207 -1.37 -18.88 -8.16
N ASP A 208 -0.50 -19.23 -9.10
CA ASP A 208 0.79 -19.87 -8.82
C ASP A 208 1.71 -18.97 -7.97
N SER A 209 1.70 -17.66 -8.21
CA SER A 209 2.44 -16.69 -7.39
C SER A 209 1.92 -16.64 -5.95
N ILE A 210 0.59 -16.71 -5.76
CA ILE A 210 -0.04 -16.81 -4.43
C ILE A 210 0.32 -18.15 -3.78
N GLU A 211 0.21 -19.27 -4.49
CA GLU A 211 0.45 -20.60 -3.93
C GLU A 211 1.90 -20.80 -3.47
N ARG A 212 2.85 -20.22 -4.20
CA ARG A 212 4.28 -20.39 -3.91
C ARG A 212 4.77 -19.61 -2.70
N GLU A 213 4.05 -18.58 -2.22
CA GLU A 213 4.75 -17.54 -1.45
C GLU A 213 4.15 -17.04 -0.14
N ALA A 214 5.08 -16.78 0.77
CA ALA A 214 4.87 -16.15 2.07
C ALA A 214 5.00 -14.61 2.06
N PHE A 215 5.35 -13.99 0.91
CA PHE A 215 5.79 -12.58 0.86
C PHE A 215 4.81 -11.59 0.23
N LEU A 216 3.75 -12.05 -0.45
CA LEU A 216 2.77 -11.17 -1.08
C LEU A 216 1.97 -10.36 -0.03
N ASP A 217 2.23 -9.07 0.08
CA ASP A 217 1.51 -8.16 0.98
C ASP A 217 0.39 -7.41 0.24
N TYR A 218 0.55 -7.18 -1.07
CA TYR A 218 -0.39 -6.45 -1.90
C TYR A 218 -0.61 -7.09 -3.27
N LEU A 219 -1.87 -7.27 -3.67
CA LEU A 219 -2.28 -7.69 -5.01
C LEU A 219 -3.29 -6.69 -5.56
N SER A 220 -3.05 -6.16 -6.75
CA SER A 220 -4.03 -5.42 -7.54
C SER A 220 -4.23 -6.12 -8.87
N TYR A 221 -5.43 -6.62 -9.12
CA TYR A 221 -5.80 -7.28 -10.36
C TYR A 221 -6.86 -6.46 -11.09
N ASN A 222 -6.45 -5.86 -12.19
CA ASN A 222 -7.30 -5.16 -13.12
C ASN A 222 -7.47 -6.01 -14.38
N GLY A 223 -8.51 -6.81 -14.46
CA GLY A 223 -8.78 -7.63 -15.62
C GLY A 223 -10.14 -8.29 -15.53
N GLN A 224 -10.47 -9.06 -16.56
CA GLN A 224 -11.81 -9.60 -16.72
C GLN A 224 -12.23 -10.69 -15.71
N ARG A 225 -13.56 -10.82 -15.56
CA ARG A 225 -14.25 -11.77 -14.66
C ARG A 225 -13.79 -13.22 -14.69
N PHE A 226 -13.34 -13.77 -15.83
CA PHE A 226 -13.11 -15.23 -15.92
C PHE A 226 -11.82 -15.65 -15.19
N SER A 227 -10.76 -14.85 -15.21
CA SER A 227 -9.51 -15.13 -14.47
C SER A 227 -9.69 -15.05 -12.96
N LEU A 228 -10.65 -14.21 -12.53
CA LEU A 228 -10.84 -13.82 -11.15
C LEU A 228 -11.14 -15.01 -10.25
N ARG A 229 -11.85 -16.02 -10.78
CA ARG A 229 -12.17 -17.24 -10.02
C ARG A 229 -10.91 -18.02 -9.61
N ASN A 230 -9.93 -18.17 -10.49
CA ASN A 230 -8.70 -18.90 -10.18
C ASN A 230 -7.90 -18.17 -9.09
N ILE A 231 -7.86 -16.83 -9.19
CA ILE A 231 -7.25 -15.97 -8.18
C ILE A 231 -7.98 -16.11 -6.84
N CYS A 232 -9.32 -16.03 -6.84
CA CYS A 232 -10.12 -16.19 -5.62
C CYS A 232 -9.93 -17.57 -4.97
N VAL A 233 -9.87 -18.64 -5.76
CA VAL A 233 -9.59 -20.00 -5.27
C VAL A 233 -8.21 -20.08 -4.62
N ALA A 234 -7.18 -19.48 -5.22
CA ALA A 234 -5.83 -19.46 -4.67
C ALA A 234 -5.72 -18.62 -3.39
N ILE A 235 -6.42 -17.48 -3.32
CA ILE A 235 -6.41 -16.58 -2.15
C ILE A 235 -7.25 -17.13 -0.99
N ALA A 236 -8.36 -17.83 -1.25
CA ALA A 236 -9.30 -18.26 -0.22
C ALA A 236 -8.65 -19.00 0.97
N PRO A 237 -7.73 -19.97 0.78
CA PRO A 237 -6.99 -20.60 1.86
C PRO A 237 -6.28 -19.65 2.83
N TRP A 238 -5.87 -18.46 2.38
CA TRP A 238 -5.19 -17.47 3.21
C TRP A 238 -6.12 -16.78 4.20
N PHE A 239 -7.42 -16.72 3.92
CA PHE A 239 -8.43 -16.27 4.89
C PHE A 239 -8.64 -17.29 6.02
N GLY A 240 -8.24 -18.54 5.80
CA GLY A 240 -8.36 -19.64 6.77
C GLY A 240 -7.16 -19.79 7.71
N LYS A 241 -6.05 -19.10 7.44
CA LYS A 241 -4.76 -19.29 8.12
C LYS A 241 -4.16 -17.94 8.53
N THR A 242 -3.33 -17.96 9.58
CA THR A 242 -2.48 -16.81 9.95
C THR A 242 -1.23 -16.81 9.07
N ARG A 243 -0.92 -15.69 8.38
CA ARG A 243 0.29 -15.49 7.58
C ARG A 243 1.41 -14.81 8.38
N GLY A 244 1.05 -14.09 9.44
CA GLY A 244 1.94 -13.21 10.19
C GLY A 244 2.20 -11.86 9.49
N ARG A 245 1.48 -11.57 8.40
CA ARG A 245 1.64 -10.37 7.56
C ARG A 245 0.31 -9.95 6.94
N PRO A 246 0.03 -8.64 6.86
CA PRO A 246 -1.15 -8.14 6.18
C PRO A 246 -1.25 -8.62 4.74
N LEU A 247 -2.48 -8.79 4.24
CA LEU A 247 -2.74 -9.00 2.83
C LEU A 247 -3.77 -7.98 2.37
N LYS A 248 -3.44 -7.22 1.33
CA LYS A 248 -4.40 -6.35 0.66
C LYS A 248 -4.57 -6.84 -0.78
N VAL A 249 -5.79 -7.18 -1.15
CA VAL A 249 -6.17 -7.56 -2.51
C VAL A 249 -7.11 -6.49 -3.03
N ALA A 250 -6.90 -6.05 -4.25
CA ALA A 250 -7.78 -5.13 -4.95
C ALA A 250 -8.14 -5.73 -6.29
N PHE A 251 -9.43 -5.78 -6.56
CA PHE A 251 -9.97 -5.94 -7.91
C PHE A 251 -10.37 -4.53 -8.35
N THR A 252 -10.22 -4.16 -9.63
CA THR A 252 -10.47 -2.74 -10.04
C THR A 252 -11.42 -2.55 -11.22
N GLN A 253 -11.86 -3.63 -11.86
CA GLN A 253 -12.71 -3.58 -13.05
C GLN A 253 -13.91 -4.52 -12.96
N ASP A 254 -13.76 -5.63 -12.26
CA ASP A 254 -14.78 -6.66 -12.21
C ASP A 254 -14.95 -7.21 -10.81
N ASP A 255 -16.16 -7.04 -10.29
CA ASP A 255 -16.53 -7.61 -9.00
C ASP A 255 -16.50 -9.16 -9.08
N PRO A 256 -15.84 -9.84 -8.13
CA PRO A 256 -15.90 -11.28 -8.00
C PRO A 256 -17.33 -11.73 -7.81
N LYS A 257 -17.64 -12.89 -8.39
CA LYS A 257 -19.00 -13.43 -8.32
C LYS A 257 -19.31 -13.75 -6.87
N THR A 258 -20.60 -13.76 -6.55
CA THR A 258 -21.08 -14.17 -5.23
C THR A 258 -20.41 -15.48 -4.79
N ALA A 259 -20.34 -16.49 -5.66
CA ALA A 259 -19.70 -17.78 -5.36
C ALA A 259 -18.21 -17.68 -4.99
N ASP A 260 -17.45 -16.73 -5.57
CA ASP A 260 -16.04 -16.51 -5.25
C ASP A 260 -15.90 -15.88 -3.85
N VAL A 261 -16.80 -14.95 -3.52
CA VAL A 261 -16.88 -14.32 -2.18
C VAL A 261 -17.26 -15.36 -1.11
N GLU A 262 -18.12 -16.32 -1.45
CA GLU A 262 -18.43 -17.43 -0.55
C GLU A 262 -17.20 -18.26 -0.20
N LEU A 263 -16.22 -18.40 -1.10
CA LEU A 263 -14.98 -19.11 -0.80
C LEU A 263 -14.20 -18.42 0.33
N PHE A 264 -14.10 -17.09 0.29
CA PHE A 264 -13.44 -16.32 1.35
C PHE A 264 -14.19 -16.46 2.67
N ILE A 265 -15.51 -16.29 2.65
CA ILE A 265 -16.37 -16.40 3.83
C ILE A 265 -16.31 -17.79 4.44
N ASP A 266 -16.51 -18.85 3.65
CA ASP A 266 -16.51 -20.22 4.14
C ASP A 266 -15.13 -20.64 4.67
N THR A 267 -14.04 -20.15 4.04
CA THR A 267 -12.69 -20.45 4.51
C THR A 267 -12.35 -19.69 5.78
N TRP A 268 -12.79 -18.44 5.88
CA TRP A 268 -12.66 -17.65 7.11
C TRP A 268 -13.46 -18.24 8.27
N LEU A 269 -14.71 -18.69 8.05
CA LEU A 269 -15.54 -19.34 9.08
C LEU A 269 -14.92 -20.65 9.61
N LYS A 270 -14.05 -21.29 8.82
CA LYS A 270 -13.29 -22.49 9.22
C LYS A 270 -11.95 -22.16 9.88
N SER A 271 -11.55 -20.90 9.89
CA SER A 271 -10.29 -20.46 10.48
C SER A 271 -10.31 -20.59 12.00
N ASP A 272 -9.16 -20.38 12.62
CA ASP A 272 -9.05 -20.26 14.07
C ASP A 272 -9.55 -18.91 14.61
N GLY A 273 -10.03 -18.01 13.74
CA GLY A 273 -10.50 -16.66 14.04
C GLY A 273 -9.40 -15.72 14.54
N THR A 274 -8.12 -16.03 14.30
CA THR A 274 -7.01 -15.14 14.68
C THR A 274 -7.03 -13.90 13.78
N PHE A 275 -7.05 -12.72 14.42
CA PHE A 275 -7.05 -11.45 13.71
C PHE A 275 -5.73 -11.25 12.96
N GLU A 276 -5.86 -11.07 11.65
CA GLU A 276 -4.80 -10.62 10.76
C GLU A 276 -5.47 -9.73 9.72
N GLU A 277 -4.86 -8.58 9.42
CA GLU A 277 -5.45 -7.62 8.50
C GLU A 277 -5.46 -8.22 7.08
N LYS A 278 -6.66 -8.52 6.60
CA LYS A 278 -6.90 -8.94 5.22
C LYS A 278 -7.97 -8.01 4.65
N GLU A 279 -7.61 -7.34 3.57
CA GLU A 279 -8.46 -6.38 2.88
C GLU A 279 -8.74 -6.86 1.47
N LEU A 280 -10.00 -6.89 1.05
CA LEU A 280 -10.39 -7.04 -0.36
C LEU A 280 -11.05 -5.74 -0.79
N ASN A 281 -10.44 -4.95 -1.66
CA ASN A 281 -11.08 -3.79 -2.25
C ASN A 281 -11.93 -4.24 -3.44
N GLU A 282 -13.26 -4.30 -3.26
CA GLU A 282 -14.31 -4.07 -4.28
C GLU A 282 -15.72 -4.39 -3.75
N CYS A 283 -16.74 -4.14 -4.57
CA CYS A 283 -18.15 -4.28 -4.19
C CYS A 283 -18.62 -5.73 -4.35
N PHE A 284 -18.94 -6.40 -3.26
CA PHE A 284 -19.40 -7.79 -3.33
C PHE A 284 -20.88 -7.94 -3.02
N THR A 285 -21.61 -8.61 -3.90
CA THR A 285 -22.95 -9.09 -3.56
C THR A 285 -22.85 -10.39 -2.78
N VAL A 286 -23.13 -10.32 -1.48
CA VAL A 286 -23.17 -11.49 -0.59
C VAL A 286 -24.46 -12.29 -0.82
N ASN A 287 -24.33 -13.62 -0.89
CA ASN A 287 -25.47 -14.52 -1.05
C ASN A 287 -26.50 -14.39 0.08
N GLU A 288 -27.77 -14.66 -0.23
CA GLU A 288 -28.87 -14.78 0.73
C GLU A 288 -28.54 -15.69 1.92
N LYS A 289 -27.76 -16.75 1.68
CA LYS A 289 -27.29 -17.68 2.72
C LYS A 289 -26.66 -16.96 3.93
N TYR A 290 -25.95 -15.85 3.71
CA TYR A 290 -25.29 -15.11 4.79
C TYR A 290 -26.07 -13.87 5.23
N LYS A 291 -27.20 -13.53 4.60
CA LYS A 291 -28.02 -12.35 5.00
C LYS A 291 -28.54 -12.45 6.42
N THR A 292 -28.86 -13.66 6.88
CA THR A 292 -29.38 -13.88 8.24
C THR A 292 -28.31 -13.78 9.32
N VAL A 293 -27.04 -13.87 8.94
CA VAL A 293 -25.88 -13.90 9.86
C VAL A 293 -25.05 -12.62 9.75
N THR A 294 -25.41 -11.74 8.80
CA THR A 294 -24.76 -10.46 8.61
C THR A 294 -25.52 -9.36 9.33
N LEU A 295 -24.81 -8.53 10.09
CA LEU A 295 -25.33 -7.29 10.69
C LEU A 295 -24.94 -6.13 9.79
N GLY A 296 -25.75 -5.08 9.66
CA GLY A 296 -25.45 -3.90 8.85
C GLY A 296 -26.46 -3.62 7.73
N ASP A 297 -26.36 -2.43 7.15
CA ASP A 297 -27.21 -1.99 6.05
C ASP A 297 -26.82 -2.63 4.70
N SER A 298 -27.45 -2.17 3.61
CA SER A 298 -27.14 -2.68 2.26
C SER A 298 -25.71 -2.36 1.78
N SER A 299 -25.03 -1.42 2.42
CA SER A 299 -23.71 -0.91 2.01
C SER A 299 -22.55 -1.53 2.79
N SER A 300 -22.79 -2.08 3.98
CA SER A 300 -21.76 -2.75 4.76
C SER A 300 -22.36 -3.81 5.67
N ARG A 301 -21.73 -4.99 5.69
CA ARG A 301 -22.21 -6.16 6.43
C ARG A 301 -21.11 -6.79 7.26
N TYR A 302 -21.39 -7.12 8.51
CA TYR A 302 -20.47 -7.78 9.42
C TYR A 302 -20.87 -9.22 9.62
N LEU A 303 -19.95 -10.15 9.38
CA LEU A 303 -20.10 -11.54 9.74
C LEU A 303 -19.25 -11.84 10.97
N VAL A 304 -19.86 -12.30 12.06
CA VAL A 304 -19.15 -12.63 13.32
C VAL A 304 -18.59 -14.05 13.27
N HIS A 305 -17.34 -14.24 13.70
CA HIS A 305 -16.74 -15.58 13.70
C HIS A 305 -17.37 -16.43 14.81
N PRO A 306 -17.85 -17.66 14.55
CA PRO A 306 -18.60 -18.45 15.53
C PRO A 306 -17.83 -18.77 16.82
N THR A 307 -16.51 -18.90 16.73
CA THR A 307 -15.67 -19.40 17.82
C THR A 307 -14.78 -18.33 18.47
N LYS A 308 -14.78 -17.08 17.99
CA LYS A 308 -13.76 -16.08 18.37
C LYS A 308 -14.22 -14.63 18.29
N ARG A 309 -13.36 -13.75 18.82
CA ARG A 309 -13.46 -12.28 18.88
C ARG A 309 -13.04 -11.56 17.57
N SER A 310 -13.17 -12.20 16.40
CA SER A 310 -12.99 -11.56 15.06
C SER A 310 -14.30 -11.48 14.25
N SER A 311 -14.48 -10.41 13.48
CA SER A 311 -15.55 -10.28 12.48
C SER A 311 -14.95 -10.04 11.09
N LEU A 312 -15.72 -10.37 10.06
CA LEU A 312 -15.42 -10.04 8.67
C LEU A 312 -16.41 -8.97 8.25
N LEU A 313 -15.94 -7.72 8.10
CA LEU A 313 -16.67 -6.66 7.42
C LEU A 313 -16.62 -6.94 5.91
N ILE A 314 -17.79 -6.86 5.28
CA ILE A 314 -18.04 -6.98 3.86
C ILE A 314 -18.74 -5.68 3.44
N GLY A 315 -17.96 -4.70 3.01
CA GLY A 315 -18.43 -3.39 2.57
C GLY A 315 -18.63 -3.30 1.06
N PHE A 316 -19.34 -2.26 0.63
CA PHE A 316 -19.58 -1.90 -0.77
C PHE A 316 -18.29 -1.47 -1.50
N THR A 317 -17.26 -1.06 -0.77
CA THR A 317 -15.97 -0.71 -1.37
C THR A 317 -14.85 -1.64 -0.91
N ASN A 318 -14.93 -2.20 0.30
CA ASN A 318 -13.86 -3.02 0.89
C ASN A 318 -14.46 -4.13 1.79
N CYS A 319 -13.98 -5.37 1.69
CA CYS A 319 -14.00 -6.31 2.81
C CYS A 319 -12.81 -6.03 3.72
N LEU A 320 -13.05 -5.88 5.02
CA LEU A 320 -12.01 -5.77 6.03
C LEU A 320 -12.28 -6.80 7.12
N LEU A 321 -11.27 -7.50 7.61
CA LEU A 321 -11.42 -8.17 8.90
C LEU A 321 -11.51 -7.09 10.00
N GLN A 322 -12.66 -7.00 10.68
CA GLN A 322 -12.88 -6.05 11.78
C GLN A 322 -13.18 -6.79 13.11
N HIS A 323 -13.41 -6.06 14.19
CA HIS A 323 -13.61 -6.63 15.52
C HIS A 323 -15.07 -7.09 15.76
N VAL A 324 -15.24 -8.06 16.66
CA VAL A 324 -16.53 -8.68 17.08
C VAL A 324 -17.43 -7.72 17.82
N PRO A 325 -18.72 -8.06 18.04
CA PRO A 325 -19.51 -7.54 19.13
C PRO A 325 -18.68 -7.26 20.39
N LEU A 326 -18.42 -5.99 20.64
CA LEU A 326 -17.53 -5.59 21.71
C LEU A 326 -18.32 -5.58 23.01
N GLU A 327 -17.73 -6.16 24.05
CA GLU A 327 -18.22 -5.95 25.40
C GLU A 327 -17.98 -4.48 25.78
N PHE A 328 -18.91 -3.90 26.54
CA PHE A 328 -18.77 -2.54 27.06
C PHE A 328 -17.36 -2.28 27.63
N GLN A 329 -16.79 -3.21 28.40
CA GLN A 329 -15.47 -3.01 29.02
C GLN A 329 -14.34 -2.80 28.00
N TRP A 330 -14.44 -3.40 26.81
CA TRP A 330 -13.43 -3.20 25.77
C TRP A 330 -13.51 -1.79 25.21
N ILE A 331 -14.71 -1.33 24.85
CA ILE A 331 -14.93 0.03 24.31
C ILE A 331 -14.55 1.06 25.36
N ASP A 332 -14.89 0.77 26.61
CA ASP A 332 -14.52 1.57 27.75
C ASP A 332 -13.00 1.74 27.87
N SER A 333 -12.26 0.64 27.73
CA SER A 333 -10.80 0.65 27.70
C SER A 333 -10.24 1.46 26.53
N VAL A 334 -10.87 1.40 25.34
CA VAL A 334 -10.43 2.21 24.17
C VAL A 334 -10.61 3.70 24.43
N ILE A 335 -11.76 4.09 24.98
CA ILE A 335 -12.03 5.49 25.30
C ILE A 335 -11.07 5.98 26.39
N ASP A 336 -10.81 5.16 27.41
CA ASP A 336 -9.88 5.49 28.49
C ASP A 336 -8.43 5.61 27.96
N GLU A 337 -7.95 4.65 27.13
CA GLU A 337 -6.65 4.75 26.45
C GLU A 337 -6.55 5.98 25.54
N TRP A 338 -7.62 6.31 24.81
CA TRP A 338 -7.67 7.50 23.97
C TRP A 338 -7.57 8.78 24.80
N LYS A 339 -8.25 8.86 25.95
CA LYS A 339 -8.21 9.99 26.89
C LYS A 339 -6.84 10.15 27.56
N GLU A 340 -6.17 9.06 27.88
CA GLU A 340 -4.81 9.06 28.45
C GLU A 340 -3.76 9.42 27.39
N GLY A 341 -4.05 9.12 26.13
CA GLY A 341 -3.18 9.38 24.99
C GLY A 341 -3.21 10.83 24.49
N CYS A 342 -2.84 11.00 23.22
CA CYS A 342 -2.80 12.32 22.57
C CYS A 342 -4.15 12.78 22.01
N GLY A 343 -5.18 11.93 22.06
CA GLY A 343 -6.51 12.22 21.53
C GLY A 343 -6.63 12.23 20.00
N PHE A 344 -5.57 11.87 19.25
CA PHE A 344 -5.55 11.98 17.78
C PHE A 344 -5.92 10.69 17.03
N ASN A 345 -5.81 9.53 17.67
CA ASN A 345 -6.17 8.25 17.07
C ASN A 345 -6.94 7.45 18.13
N ALA A 346 -8.07 6.86 17.76
CA ALA A 346 -8.88 6.09 18.70
C ALA A 346 -8.31 4.68 18.92
N TRP A 347 -7.89 4.00 17.84
CA TRP A 347 -7.40 2.63 17.91
C TRP A 347 -6.35 2.36 16.84
N ARG A 348 -5.13 1.90 17.18
CA ARG A 348 -4.07 1.50 16.23
C ARG A 348 -3.86 2.45 15.02
N ARG A 349 -3.93 3.78 15.23
CA ARG A 349 -3.84 4.84 14.19
C ARG A 349 -5.09 5.05 13.32
N TRP A 350 -6.17 4.33 13.58
CA TRP A 350 -7.46 4.55 12.94
C TRP A 350 -8.17 5.74 13.60
N VAL A 351 -8.78 6.57 12.74
CA VAL A 351 -9.60 7.71 13.14
C VAL A 351 -11.06 7.32 13.30
N ASN A 352 -11.53 6.28 12.62
CA ASN A 352 -12.85 5.71 12.83
C ASN A 352 -12.80 4.19 12.81
N PHE A 353 -13.71 3.56 13.52
CA PHE A 353 -13.96 2.13 13.43
C PHE A 353 -15.40 1.81 13.82
N PHE A 354 -15.86 0.65 13.33
CA PHE A 354 -17.23 0.20 13.43
C PHE A 354 -17.30 -1.05 14.30
N PHE A 355 -18.38 -1.18 15.06
CA PHE A 355 -18.60 -2.34 15.92
C PHE A 355 -20.09 -2.52 16.21
N SER A 356 -20.45 -3.70 16.71
CA SER A 356 -21.74 -3.92 17.35
C SER A 356 -21.52 -4.13 18.84
N PHE A 357 -22.52 -3.86 19.67
CA PHE A 357 -22.47 -4.30 21.07
C PHE A 357 -22.81 -5.78 21.18
N LYS A 358 -22.28 -6.40 22.24
CA LYS A 358 -22.68 -7.76 22.61
C LYS A 358 -24.09 -7.79 23.22
N GLU A 359 -24.42 -6.80 24.05
CA GLU A 359 -25.72 -6.67 24.71
C GLU A 359 -26.40 -5.37 24.30
N ALA A 360 -27.72 -5.39 24.07
CA ALA A 360 -28.48 -4.18 23.72
C ALA A 360 -28.38 -3.08 24.80
N GLU A 361 -28.17 -3.49 26.06
CA GLU A 361 -28.01 -2.63 27.24
C GLU A 361 -26.63 -1.95 27.31
N ASP A 362 -25.64 -2.39 26.52
CA ASP A 362 -24.29 -1.80 26.56
C ASP A 362 -24.27 -0.33 26.09
N TRP A 363 -25.22 0.08 25.25
CA TRP A 363 -25.41 1.49 24.90
C TRP A 363 -25.80 2.33 26.12
N ASP A 364 -26.70 1.82 26.96
CA ASP A 364 -27.15 2.52 28.16
C ASP A 364 -26.00 2.67 29.16
N LYS A 365 -25.11 1.67 29.25
CA LYS A 365 -23.87 1.73 30.05
C LYS A 365 -22.93 2.84 29.57
N LEU A 366 -22.79 3.04 28.25
CA LEU A 366 -22.03 4.17 27.69
C LEU A 366 -22.66 5.52 28.07
N LEU A 367 -23.98 5.65 27.96
CA LEU A 367 -24.68 6.88 28.31
C LEU A 367 -24.53 7.20 29.81
N GLU A 368 -24.62 6.19 30.67
CA GLU A 368 -24.44 6.35 32.11
C GLU A 368 -23.01 6.82 32.45
N LYS A 369 -21.98 6.25 31.82
CA LYS A 369 -20.58 6.60 32.12
C LYS A 369 -20.13 7.92 31.50
N TYR A 370 -20.51 8.19 30.24
CA TYR A 370 -19.93 9.28 29.45
C TYR A 370 -20.85 10.48 29.24
N GLY A 371 -22.12 10.36 29.61
CA GLY A 371 -23.10 11.44 29.54
C GLY A 371 -24.18 11.23 28.49
N PRO A 372 -25.12 12.19 28.35
CA PRO A 372 -26.28 12.02 27.49
C PRO A 372 -25.88 12.08 26.00
N ALA A 373 -26.53 11.24 25.20
CA ALA A 373 -26.47 11.36 23.76
C ALA A 373 -27.27 12.58 23.25
N VAL A 374 -26.82 13.13 22.14
CA VAL A 374 -27.44 14.19 21.36
C VAL A 374 -28.10 13.63 20.11
N ASP A 375 -28.73 14.50 19.31
CA ASP A 375 -29.29 14.17 18.00
C ASP A 375 -30.29 13.00 18.04
N GLY A 376 -31.33 13.15 18.88
CA GLY A 376 -32.34 12.11 19.09
C GLY A 376 -31.85 10.92 19.92
N GLY A 377 -30.68 11.00 20.55
CA GLY A 377 -30.14 9.95 21.40
C GLY A 377 -29.22 8.97 20.66
N ASN A 378 -28.83 9.29 19.42
CA ASN A 378 -27.99 8.42 18.59
C ASN A 378 -26.52 8.83 18.58
N ARG A 379 -26.13 10.00 19.11
CA ARG A 379 -24.74 10.46 19.05
C ARG A 379 -24.22 10.81 20.43
N LEU A 380 -23.14 10.18 20.86
CA LEU A 380 -22.51 10.41 22.16
C LEU A 380 -21.13 11.06 21.96
N PRO A 381 -21.01 12.39 22.14
CA PRO A 381 -19.73 13.07 22.07
C PRO A 381 -18.97 12.94 23.39
N ILE A 382 -17.72 12.48 23.32
CA ILE A 382 -16.81 12.30 24.45
C ILE A 382 -15.62 13.23 24.24
N ALA A 383 -15.57 14.33 25.00
CA ALA A 383 -14.51 15.32 24.87
C ALA A 383 -13.15 14.80 25.34
N HIS A 384 -12.09 15.13 24.61
CA HIS A 384 -10.72 14.88 25.06
C HIS A 384 -10.29 15.95 26.07
N LEU A 385 -9.40 15.60 27.01
CA LEU A 385 -8.86 16.56 27.99
C LEU A 385 -8.14 17.75 27.35
N THR A 386 -7.60 17.54 26.15
CA THR A 386 -6.88 18.56 25.38
C THR A 386 -7.82 19.58 24.71
N GLY A 387 -9.12 19.28 24.60
CA GLY A 387 -10.17 20.16 24.08
C GLY A 387 -10.19 20.40 22.56
N ALA A 388 -9.21 19.89 21.80
CA ALA A 388 -9.15 20.06 20.35
C ALA A 388 -9.74 18.87 19.56
N THR A 389 -9.98 17.75 20.22
CA THR A 389 -10.57 16.54 19.65
C THR A 389 -11.66 15.99 20.55
N PHE A 390 -12.58 15.24 19.96
CA PHE A 390 -13.57 14.46 20.69
C PHE A 390 -13.79 13.13 19.97
N LEU A 391 -14.10 12.08 20.73
CA LEU A 391 -14.68 10.88 20.14
C LEU A 391 -16.17 11.10 19.98
N GLU A 392 -16.70 10.76 18.82
CA GLU A 392 -18.12 10.68 18.58
C GLU A 392 -18.51 9.21 18.45
N VAL A 393 -19.35 8.74 19.36
CA VAL A 393 -19.95 7.41 19.26
C VAL A 393 -21.33 7.56 18.60
N THR A 394 -21.48 7.11 17.35
CA THR A 394 -22.74 7.19 16.61
C THR A 394 -23.43 5.83 16.61
N LYS A 395 -24.65 5.77 17.12
CA LYS A 395 -25.54 4.61 17.10
C LYS A 395 -26.36 4.60 15.81
N SER A 396 -26.29 3.49 15.09
CA SER A 396 -27.22 3.08 14.04
C SER A 396 -28.14 1.97 14.56
N ASP A 397 -29.05 1.47 13.73
CA ASP A 397 -30.01 0.44 14.12
C ASP A 397 -29.34 -0.88 14.58
N ASP A 398 -28.18 -1.21 14.02
CA ASP A 398 -27.51 -2.51 14.16
C ASP A 398 -25.99 -2.45 14.41
N TRP A 399 -25.40 -1.25 14.37
CA TRP A 399 -23.98 -1.03 14.62
C TRP A 399 -23.71 0.36 15.22
N PHE A 400 -22.47 0.57 15.65
CA PHE A 400 -21.97 1.78 16.27
C PHE A 400 -20.67 2.21 15.59
N GLU A 401 -20.54 3.51 15.29
CA GLU A 401 -19.29 4.14 14.88
C GLU A 401 -18.61 4.73 16.09
N ILE A 402 -17.30 4.54 16.25
CA ILE A 402 -16.47 5.47 17.01
C ILE A 402 -15.62 6.23 16.01
N GLU A 403 -15.74 7.56 16.01
CA GLU A 403 -14.96 8.44 15.15
C GLU A 403 -14.27 9.54 15.97
N VAL A 404 -12.97 9.75 15.73
CA VAL A 404 -12.23 10.91 16.20
C VAL A 404 -12.62 12.11 15.35
N LYS A 405 -13.40 13.01 15.94
CA LYS A 405 -13.71 14.29 15.34
C LYS A 405 -12.70 15.34 15.80
N TYR A 406 -12.35 16.22 14.87
CA TYR A 406 -11.45 17.33 15.12
C TYR A 406 -12.23 18.62 15.20
N GLU A 407 -11.74 19.55 16.02
CA GLU A 407 -12.32 20.87 16.08
C GLU A 407 -12.19 21.60 14.72
N TYR A 408 -13.31 22.12 14.22
CA TYR A 408 -13.33 22.87 12.97
C TYR A 408 -12.82 24.31 13.17
N TYR A 409 -11.74 24.65 12.47
CA TYR A 409 -11.12 25.96 12.49
C TYR A 409 -11.55 26.78 11.27
N THR A 410 -12.33 27.82 11.54
CA THR A 410 -12.59 28.86 10.54
C THR A 410 -11.31 29.62 10.19
N LYS A 411 -11.28 30.25 9.00
CA LYS A 411 -10.20 31.17 8.60
C LYS A 411 -9.83 32.16 9.70
N ARG A 412 -10.85 32.75 10.34
CA ARG A 412 -10.69 33.74 11.41
C ARG A 412 -10.01 33.13 12.64
N ARG A 413 -10.41 31.92 13.03
CA ARG A 413 -9.85 31.24 14.20
C ARG A 413 -8.39 30.84 13.98
N LEU A 414 -8.09 30.28 12.80
CA LEU A 414 -6.71 29.94 12.43
C LEU A 414 -5.82 31.20 12.33
N ALA A 415 -6.32 32.26 11.67
CA ALA A 415 -5.60 33.54 11.60
C ALA A 415 -5.36 34.17 12.98
N SER A 416 -6.33 34.04 13.89
CA SER A 416 -6.18 34.48 15.29
C SER A 416 -5.08 33.70 16.02
N LEU A 417 -5.03 32.37 15.84
CA LEU A 417 -3.97 31.53 16.40
C LEU A 417 -2.59 31.94 15.87
N ILE A 418 -2.45 32.09 14.56
CA ILE A 418 -1.20 32.53 13.90
C ILE A 418 -0.81 33.94 14.37
N SER A 419 -1.77 34.85 14.49
CA SER A 419 -1.52 36.23 14.97
C SER A 419 -1.00 36.25 16.40
N ARG A 420 -1.56 35.42 17.30
CA ARG A 420 -1.07 35.30 18.69
C ARG A 420 0.35 34.75 18.73
N TRP A 421 0.63 33.70 17.96
CA TRP A 421 1.97 33.13 17.81
C TRP A 421 2.99 34.18 17.34
N LYS A 422 2.66 34.94 16.28
CA LYS A 422 3.53 36.02 15.76
C LYS A 422 3.73 37.18 16.73
N LYS A 423 2.86 37.35 17.73
CA LYS A 423 3.01 38.36 18.79
C LYS A 423 3.86 37.87 19.97
N GLY A 424 4.38 36.64 19.93
CA GLY A 424 5.13 36.04 21.03
C GLY A 424 4.25 35.43 22.13
N ASN A 425 2.93 35.44 21.94
CA ASN A 425 1.97 34.87 22.90
C ASN A 425 1.65 33.44 22.47
N GLY A 426 2.53 32.48 22.75
CA GLY A 426 2.29 31.10 22.36
C GLY A 426 3.42 30.11 22.54
N GLU A 427 4.13 30.07 23.67
CA GLU A 427 5.07 28.96 23.94
C GLU A 427 4.40 27.57 23.85
N THR A 428 3.07 27.54 23.95
CA THR A 428 2.22 26.37 23.73
C THR A 428 1.03 26.73 22.83
N LEU A 429 0.43 25.72 22.18
CA LEU A 429 -0.88 25.80 21.55
C LEU A 429 -1.98 25.90 22.62
N VAL A 430 -3.23 25.75 22.19
CA VAL A 430 -4.40 25.68 23.08
C VAL A 430 -4.16 24.58 24.11
N ASN A 431 -4.37 24.90 25.40
CA ASN A 431 -4.24 23.98 26.54
C ASN A 431 -2.84 23.38 26.74
N GLY A 432 -1.77 24.11 26.42
CA GLY A 432 -0.40 23.67 26.76
C GLY A 432 0.23 22.70 25.75
N LEU A 433 -0.46 22.39 24.65
CA LEU A 433 -0.01 21.37 23.68
C LEU A 433 1.08 21.90 22.76
N THR A 434 2.01 21.05 22.34
CA THR A 434 2.95 21.35 21.26
C THR A 434 2.44 20.87 19.90
N LYS A 435 1.36 20.10 19.87
CA LYS A 435 0.80 19.52 18.65
C LYS A 435 -0.73 19.46 18.76
N MET A 436 -1.43 19.79 17.68
CA MET A 436 -2.87 19.56 17.56
C MET A 436 -3.28 19.30 16.11
N TYR A 437 -4.44 18.69 15.95
CA TYR A 437 -5.06 18.44 14.65
C TYR A 437 -6.41 19.16 14.60
N VAL A 438 -6.68 19.84 13.49
CA VAL A 438 -7.90 20.61 13.28
C VAL A 438 -8.41 20.41 11.86
N GLU A 439 -9.71 20.45 11.68
CA GLU A 439 -10.31 20.51 10.34
C GLU A 439 -10.39 21.96 9.87
N ILE A 440 -10.04 22.21 8.61
CA ILE A 440 -10.24 23.51 7.96
C ILE A 440 -10.97 23.32 6.62
N ALA A 441 -11.54 24.39 6.07
CA ALA A 441 -12.05 24.38 4.70
C ALA A 441 -10.91 24.13 3.68
N LYS A 442 -11.18 23.33 2.63
CA LYS A 442 -10.19 22.94 1.61
C LYS A 442 -9.56 24.12 0.85
N ASP A 443 -10.27 25.23 0.72
CA ASP A 443 -9.88 26.43 -0.02
C ASP A 443 -8.99 27.40 0.79
N LEU A 444 -8.67 27.05 2.04
CA LEU A 444 -7.80 27.85 2.88
C LEU A 444 -6.33 27.64 2.50
N SER A 445 -5.78 28.58 1.72
CA SER A 445 -4.34 28.71 1.60
C SER A 445 -3.75 29.15 2.95
N VAL A 446 -2.94 28.28 3.55
CA VAL A 446 -2.24 28.58 4.81
C VAL A 446 -0.75 28.57 4.53
N THR A 447 -0.05 29.61 4.97
CA THR A 447 1.40 29.59 4.95
C THR A 447 1.88 28.46 5.86
N PRO A 448 2.70 27.53 5.36
CA PRO A 448 3.00 26.30 6.08
C PRO A 448 3.85 26.52 7.34
N GLN A 449 4.53 27.66 7.47
CA GLN A 449 5.44 27.90 8.58
C GLN A 449 5.40 29.35 9.09
N HIS A 450 5.50 29.50 10.41
CA HIS A 450 5.62 30.78 11.10
C HIS A 450 6.65 30.69 12.24
N SER A 451 7.75 31.46 12.17
CA SER A 451 8.72 31.53 13.26
C SER A 451 8.17 32.30 14.47
N HIS A 452 8.60 31.91 15.67
CA HIS A 452 8.29 32.64 16.90
C HIS A 452 9.21 33.88 17.02
N PRO A 453 8.72 35.06 17.40
CA PRO A 453 9.56 36.25 17.50
C PRO A 453 10.56 36.23 18.66
N LEU A 454 10.30 35.42 19.70
CA LEU A 454 11.08 35.41 20.95
C LEU A 454 11.86 34.12 21.20
N GLY A 455 11.79 33.13 20.31
CA GLY A 455 12.36 31.80 20.57
C GLY A 455 12.78 31.08 19.30
N LYS A 456 13.64 30.07 19.47
CA LYS A 456 14.10 29.17 18.40
C LYS A 456 13.06 28.10 18.08
N THR A 457 11.80 28.49 17.93
CA THR A 457 10.68 27.59 17.62
C THR A 457 9.87 28.12 16.45
N ARG A 458 9.24 27.20 15.72
CA ARG A 458 8.35 27.49 14.60
C ARG A 458 6.99 26.81 14.82
N CYS A 459 5.94 27.49 14.41
CA CYS A 459 4.62 26.89 14.19
C CYS A 459 4.59 26.36 12.76
N LEU A 460 4.56 25.04 12.63
CA LEU A 460 4.48 24.31 11.38
C LEU A 460 3.04 23.83 11.18
N ILE A 461 2.48 24.12 10.01
CA ILE A 461 1.13 23.79 9.60
C ILE A 461 1.24 22.85 8.39
N VAL A 462 0.96 21.56 8.62
CA VAL A 462 1.08 20.51 7.59
C VAL A 462 -0.30 19.96 7.28
N GLN A 463 -0.71 20.05 6.03
CA GLN A 463 -1.90 19.37 5.53
C GLN A 463 -1.63 17.86 5.48
N GLN A 464 -2.48 17.06 6.11
CA GLN A 464 -2.32 15.60 6.18
C GLN A 464 -3.15 14.92 5.10
N TYR A 465 -4.46 15.19 5.04
CA TYR A 465 -5.34 14.65 4.01
C TYR A 465 -6.48 15.62 3.70
N ILE A 466 -7.11 15.45 2.54
CA ILE A 466 -8.30 16.17 2.11
C ILE A 466 -9.47 15.17 2.03
N HIS A 467 -10.60 15.49 2.67
CA HIS A 467 -11.81 14.68 2.58
C HIS A 467 -13.04 15.58 2.53
N CYS A 468 -13.94 15.33 1.57
CA CYS A 468 -15.26 15.98 1.48
C CYS A 468 -15.24 17.52 1.63
N GLY A 469 -14.30 18.20 0.97
CA GLY A 469 -14.19 19.67 1.02
C GLY A 469 -13.56 20.23 2.30
N ARG A 470 -13.07 19.37 3.19
CA ARG A 470 -12.29 19.71 4.38
C ARG A 470 -10.86 19.21 4.23
N ALA A 471 -9.93 19.88 4.89
CA ALA A 471 -8.55 19.43 5.02
C ALA A 471 -8.25 19.21 6.51
N LEU A 472 -7.72 18.03 6.84
CA LEU A 472 -7.17 17.81 8.17
C LEU A 472 -5.77 18.41 8.21
N VAL A 473 -5.57 19.34 9.13
CA VAL A 473 -4.32 20.07 9.28
C VAL A 473 -3.71 19.82 10.64
N ARG A 474 -2.44 19.45 10.61
CA ARG A 474 -1.60 19.28 11.78
C ARG A 474 -0.87 20.59 12.07
N ILE A 475 -1.11 21.17 13.23
CA ILE A 475 -0.41 22.35 13.73
C ILE A 475 0.56 21.88 14.80
N SER A 476 1.85 22.17 14.64
CA SER A 476 2.92 21.71 15.52
C SER A 476 3.85 22.86 15.87
N ILE A 477 4.23 22.95 17.14
CA ILE A 477 5.31 23.78 17.63
C ILE A 477 6.55 22.90 17.66
N LEU A 478 7.55 23.26 16.85
CA LEU A 478 8.80 22.52 16.73
C LEU A 478 9.98 23.47 16.99
N PRO A 479 11.10 23.00 17.54
CA PRO A 479 12.34 23.75 17.48
C PRO A 479 12.72 24.02 16.00
N ILE A 480 13.41 25.13 15.77
CA ILE A 480 14.03 25.39 14.47
C ILE A 480 15.30 24.54 14.41
N ASP A 481 15.29 23.51 13.58
CA ASP A 481 16.50 22.78 13.21
C ASP A 481 17.24 23.60 12.14
N PRO A 482 18.46 24.09 12.42
CA PRO A 482 19.22 24.87 11.45
C PRO A 482 19.62 24.08 10.20
N GLU A 483 19.64 22.74 10.23
CA GLU A 483 20.02 21.91 9.08
C GLU A 483 18.86 21.65 8.10
N GLU A 484 17.60 21.76 8.55
CA GLU A 484 16.40 21.52 7.73
C GLU A 484 15.86 22.78 7.02
N VAL A 485 16.51 23.92 7.15
CA VAL A 485 16.07 25.18 6.53
C VAL A 485 16.69 25.31 5.14
N GLU A 486 15.97 24.87 4.10
CA GLU A 486 16.41 24.98 2.71
C GLU A 486 16.51 26.44 2.22
N ASP A 487 15.69 27.33 2.77
CA ASP A 487 15.72 28.77 2.49
C ASP A 487 16.29 29.54 3.69
N TRP A 488 17.60 29.82 3.66
CA TRP A 488 18.29 30.63 4.65
C TRP A 488 17.89 32.12 4.56
N HIS A 489 16.64 32.43 4.90
CA HIS A 489 16.25 33.79 5.28
C HIS A 489 16.88 34.10 6.63
N LEU A 490 18.15 34.57 6.62
CA LEU A 490 18.96 34.90 7.81
C LEU A 490 18.24 35.84 8.79
N GLU A 491 17.30 36.66 8.32
CA GLU A 491 16.43 37.50 9.16
C GLU A 491 15.58 36.69 10.16
N LEU A 492 15.26 35.42 9.86
CA LEU A 492 14.50 34.55 10.76
C LEU A 492 15.33 34.02 11.93
N LEU A 493 16.66 33.92 11.78
CA LEU A 493 17.56 33.42 12.83
C LEU A 493 18.15 34.56 13.68
N PHE A 494 18.36 35.73 13.08
CA PHE A 494 19.09 36.82 13.71
C PHE A 494 18.23 38.08 13.99
N GLY A 495 16.95 38.07 13.63
CA GLY A 495 16.09 39.26 13.67
C GLY A 495 16.48 40.26 12.58
N SER A 496 15.78 41.40 12.50
CA SER A 496 16.18 42.46 11.55
C SER A 496 17.57 42.96 11.93
N LEU A 497 18.57 42.66 11.11
CA LEU A 497 19.88 43.26 11.20
C LEU A 497 19.73 44.75 10.85
N GLN A 498 19.42 45.59 11.84
CA GLN A 498 19.58 47.04 11.69
C GLN A 498 21.07 47.33 11.59
N VAL A 499 21.52 47.71 10.39
CA VAL A 499 22.86 48.25 10.12
C VAL A 499 22.91 49.71 10.53
#